data_AF-A0A3M1L8U0-F1
#
_entry.id   AF-A0A3M1L8U0-F1
#
_cell.length_a   1.000
_cell.length_b   1.000
_cell.length_c   1.000
_cell.angle_alpha   90.00
_cell.angle_beta   90.00
_cell.angle_gamma   90.00
#
_symmetry.space_group_name_H-M   'P 1'
#
loop_
_entity.id
_entity.type
_entity.pdbx_description
1 polymer ?
#
loop_
_entity_poly.entity_id
_entity_poly.type
_entity_poly.pdbx_seq_one_letter_code
_entity_poly.pdbx_strand_id
1 'polypeptide(L)' 'IEEFIETKINLLPVNKSTNKKGNQHYDFLKNSVKIPQAKLLKLYQSKYVNHFYTENEVNNFIEQWVT' A
#
# COMPACT_ATOMS: atom_id res chain seq x y z
N ILE A 1 27.13 -13.53 -19.90
CA ILE A 1 25.99 -13.91 -19.02
C ILE A 1 25.99 -13.05 -17.76
N GLU A 2 27.14 -12.89 -17.10
CA GLU A 2 27.30 -12.04 -15.91
C GLU A 2 26.92 -10.57 -16.15
N GLU A 3 27.24 -10.02 -17.32
CA GLU A 3 26.96 -8.62 -17.69
C GLU A 3 25.46 -8.26 -17.77
N PHE A 4 24.57 -9.24 -17.97
CA PHE A 4 23.11 -9.00 -18.01
C PHE A 4 22.49 -8.90 -16.61
N ILE A 5 23.16 -9.48 -15.61
CA ILE A 5 22.66 -9.56 -14.22
C ILE A 5 23.00 -8.29 -13.44
N GLU A 6 24.06 -7.57 -13.80
CA GLU A 6 24.52 -6.37 -13.09
C GLU A 6 23.74 -5.09 -13.40
N THR A 7 22.92 -5.07 -14.44
CA THR A 7 22.01 -3.95 -14.67
C THR A 7 20.94 -3.91 -13.59
N LYS A 8 21.08 -2.98 -12.62
CA LYS A 8 20.02 -2.62 -11.67
C LYS A 8 18.75 -2.30 -12.45
N ILE A 9 17.83 -3.26 -12.51
CA ILE A 9 16.52 -3.07 -13.11
C ILE A 9 15.76 -2.08 -12.23
N ASN A 10 15.72 -0.82 -12.67
CA ASN A 10 14.97 0.22 -12.00
C ASN A 10 13.50 0.07 -12.43
N LEU A 11 12.76 -0.80 -11.73
CA LEU A 11 11.33 -1.00 -11.96
C LEU A 11 10.60 0.29 -11.59
N LEU A 12 10.21 1.06 -12.61
CA LEU A 12 9.37 2.22 -12.41
C LEU A 12 7.96 1.75 -12.04
N PRO A 13 7.34 2.28 -10.98
CA PRO A 13 5.96 1.97 -10.64
C PRO A 13 5.03 2.61 -11.68
N VAL A 14 4.82 1.91 -12.80
CA VAL A 14 4.00 2.35 -13.96
C VAL A 14 2.55 2.67 -13.56
N ASN A 15 2.13 2.17 -12.39
CA ASN A 15 0.79 2.32 -11.82
C ASN A 15 0.64 3.64 -11.05
N LYS A 16 1.76 4.26 -10.63
CA LYS A 16 1.82 5.55 -9.93
C LYS A 16 2.18 6.72 -10.85
N SER A 17 2.21 6.48 -12.17
CA SER A 17 2.43 7.53 -13.15
C SER A 17 1.37 8.61 -12.96
N THR A 18 1.81 9.79 -12.53
CA THR A 18 1.01 11.00 -12.28
C THR A 18 0.15 11.41 -13.49
N ASN A 19 0.47 10.91 -14.68
CA ASN A 19 -0.27 11.17 -15.93
C ASN A 19 -1.44 10.21 -16.20
N LYS A 20 -1.67 9.18 -15.39
CA LYS A 20 -2.86 8.34 -15.54
C LYS A 20 -4.03 8.98 -14.79
N LYS A 21 -5.07 9.39 -15.51
CA LYS A 21 -6.33 9.94 -14.93
C LYS A 21 -6.88 9.07 -13.80
N GLY A 22 -6.77 7.74 -13.91
CA GLY A 22 -7.18 6.81 -12.85
C GLY A 22 -6.40 6.95 -11.53
N ASN A 23 -5.13 7.34 -11.58
CA ASN A 23 -4.31 7.54 -10.38
C ASN A 23 -4.80 8.74 -9.57
N GLN A 24 -5.26 9.82 -10.22
CA GLN A 24 -5.83 10.98 -9.53
C GLN A 24 -7.09 10.62 -8.74
N HIS A 25 -7.97 9.80 -9.31
CA HIS A 25 -9.17 9.31 -8.61
C HIS A 25 -8.82 8.38 -7.44
N TYR A 26 -7.82 7.52 -7.62
CA TYR A 26 -7.33 6.63 -6.56
C TYR A 26 -6.71 7.42 -5.41
N ASP A 27 -5.84 8.39 -5.72
CA ASP A 27 -5.20 9.24 -4.71
C ASP A 27 -6.23 10.10 -3.97
N PHE A 28 -7.23 10.64 -4.67
CA PHE A 28 -8.35 11.34 -4.05
C PHE A 28 -9.10 10.44 -3.05
N LEU A 29 -9.53 9.26 -3.48
CA LEU A 29 -10.21 8.29 -2.61
C LEU A 29 -9.35 7.89 -1.42
N LYS A 30 -8.08 7.57 -1.66
CA LYS A 30 -7.11 7.19 -0.63
C LYS A 30 -6.93 8.28 0.44
N ASN A 31 -6.97 9.54 0.05
CA ASN A 31 -6.82 10.67 0.97
C ASN A 31 -8.14 11.06 1.66
N SER A 32 -9.28 10.81 1.03
CA SER A 32 -10.60 11.19 1.55
C SER A 32 -11.29 10.12 2.41
N VAL A 33 -10.98 8.84 2.18
CA VAL A 33 -11.59 7.76 2.97
C VAL A 33 -10.85 7.61 4.29
N LYS A 34 -11.60 7.78 5.37
CA LYS A 34 -11.13 7.56 6.74
C LYS A 34 -12.08 6.58 7.44
N ILE A 35 -11.51 5.64 8.18
CA ILE A 35 -12.20 4.52 8.80
C ILE A 35 -11.96 4.58 10.31
N PRO A 36 -13.00 4.39 11.15
CA PRO A 36 -12.83 4.36 12.60
C PRO A 36 -11.79 3.32 13.04
N GLN A 37 -10.89 3.73 13.93
CA GLN A 37 -9.79 2.89 14.42
C GLN A 37 -10.24 1.51 14.90
N ALA A 38 -11.36 1.43 15.63
CA ALA A 38 -11.91 0.17 16.13
C ALA A 38 -12.22 -0.84 15.01
N LYS A 39 -12.69 -0.37 13.84
CA LYS A 39 -12.96 -1.25 12.69
C LYS A 39 -11.67 -1.71 12.01
N LEU A 40 -10.68 -0.82 11.88
CA LEU A 40 -9.37 -1.16 11.32
C LEU A 40 -8.66 -2.21 12.20
N LEU A 41 -8.60 -1.99 13.51
CA LEU A 41 -8.00 -2.94 14.45
C LEU A 41 -8.66 -4.32 14.33
N LYS A 42 -9.99 -4.39 14.27
CA LYS A 42 -10.69 -5.66 14.11
C LYS A 42 -10.34 -6.39 12.80
N LEU A 43 -10.16 -5.66 11.70
CA LEU A 43 -9.78 -6.23 10.40
C LEU A 43 -8.34 -6.77 10.44
N TYR A 44 -7.42 -5.95 10.92
CA TYR A 44 -5.99 -6.22 10.86
C TYR A 44 -5.48 -7.14 11.99
N GLN A 45 -6.24 -7.30 13.08
CA GLN A 45 -5.96 -8.31 14.12
C GLN A 45 -6.37 -9.74 13.71
N SER A 46 -6.93 -9.92 12.50
CA SER A 46 -7.31 -11.25 12.04
C SER A 46 -6.08 -12.14 11.79
N LYS A 47 -6.22 -13.45 12.08
CA LYS A 47 -5.16 -14.44 11.85
C LYS A 47 -4.63 -14.44 10.41
N TYR A 48 -5.50 -14.14 9.45
CA TYR A 48 -5.14 -14.08 8.03
C TYR A 48 -4.20 -12.92 7.72
N VAL A 49 -4.51 -11.73 8.23
CA VAL A 49 -3.66 -10.55 8.00
C VAL A 49 -2.27 -10.78 8.58
N ASN A 50 -2.17 -11.29 9.79
CA ASN A 50 -0.89 -11.55 10.45
C ASN A 50 -0.06 -12.66 9.78
N HIS A 51 -0.66 -13.45 8.88
CA HIS A 51 0.08 -14.45 8.09
C HIS A 51 0.75 -13.84 6.86
N PHE A 52 0.13 -12.83 6.26
CA PHE A 52 0.58 -12.24 4.99
C PHE A 52 1.35 -10.94 5.18
N TYR A 53 1.18 -10.25 6.30
CA TYR A 53 1.75 -8.93 6.54
C TYR A 53 2.52 -8.91 7.86
N THR A 54 3.63 -8.20 7.84
CA THR A 54 4.39 -7.87 9.04
C THR A 54 3.63 -6.85 9.89
N GLU A 55 3.93 -6.80 11.18
CA GLU A 55 3.34 -5.83 12.10
C GLU A 55 3.59 -4.38 11.64
N ASN A 56 4.77 -4.10 11.08
CA ASN A 56 5.10 -2.78 10.55
C ASN A 56 4.23 -2.40 9.34
N GLU A 57 3.99 -3.34 8.42
CA GLU A 57 3.08 -3.10 7.29
C GLU A 57 1.65 -2.86 7.76
N VAL A 58 1.18 -3.64 8.73
CA VAL A 58 -0.13 -3.47 9.34
C VAL A 58 -0.27 -2.09 9.98
N ASN A 59 0.71 -1.65 10.75
CA ASN A 59 0.69 -0.33 11.39
C ASN A 59 0.65 0.79 10.35
N ASN A 60 1.46 0.71 9.29
CA ASN A 60 1.43 1.67 8.19
C ASN A 60 0.05 1.72 7.51
N PHE A 61 -0.62 0.58 7.33
CA PHE A 61 -1.98 0.55 6.79
C PHE A 61 -2.97 1.21 7.75
N ILE A 62 -2.90 0.92 9.04
CA ILE A 62 -3.80 1.54 10.03
C ILE A 62 -3.63 3.06 10.01
N GLU A 63 -2.39 3.57 10.06
CA GLU A 63 -2.10 5.01 10.04
C GLU A 63 -2.63 5.71 8.79
N GLN A 64 -2.55 5.06 7.62
CA GLN A 64 -3.05 5.63 6.37
C GLN A 64 -4.57 5.88 6.40
N TRP A 65 -5.31 4.92 6.97
CA TRP A 65 -6.78 4.87 6.83
C TRP A 65 -7.54 5.30 8.09
N VAL A 66 -6.87 5.44 9.24
CA VAL A 66 -7.54 5.79 10.51
C VAL A 66 -8.07 7.23 10.48
N THR A 67 -9.33 7.40 10.93
CA THR A 67 -9.92 8.70 11.28
C THR A 67 -9.45 9.15 12.65
#